data_AF-A0A7W1VR76-F1
#
_entry.id   AF-A0A7W1VR76-F1
#
_cell.length_a   1.000
_cell.length_b   1.000
_cell.length_c   1.000
_cell.angle_alpha   90.00
_cell.angle_beta   90.00
_cell.angle_gamma   90.00
#
_symmetry.space_group_name_H-M   'P 1'
#
loop_
_entity.id
_entity.type
_entity.pdbx_description
1 polymer ?
#
loop_
_entity_poly.entity_id
_entity_poly.type
_entity_poly.pdbx_seq_one_letter_code
_entity_poly.pdbx_strand_id
1 'polypeptide(L)'
;MKKEFLTLFCGLLASQAVLSQTNAVLDRQHADVRIVYAPSAEEKLSVVVRNIDTQVAYQSNAVLLIVSESAKYEPLPAGTPFGNEGDPLWILPQSQDPQLLYLGVSTEGMSSGTFSGNIVNLELTGLKAPGHFVVWQTVGFGDFEVKMNSRDGITSADNYAASAGGHAHFNWGFSTNGVYCVTFQASGVLQGQSTNTASLPSTFQFNVLPLRPFETWQSNHWAFGTPDSVINPNADPDDDGISNAMEYALGLNPVSADTNGLPKAVIVNSGGTDYGALQFTRRKNASDVNYEVLAASSVTGPWSAVNHLVSTTDNGTTETVVIRDSVAVAGTAQRFLRLQVQLVGPPNYGCGCF
;
A
#
# COMPACT_ATOMS: atom_id res chain seq x y z
N MET A 1 43.30 49.14 -30.52
CA MET A 1 41.98 48.56 -30.21
C MET A 1 41.86 47.21 -30.92
N LYS A 2 42.18 46.11 -30.23
CA LYS A 2 41.96 44.75 -30.73
C LYS A 2 40.53 44.35 -30.36
N LYS A 3 39.71 43.97 -31.33
CA LYS A 3 38.36 43.43 -31.10
C LYS A 3 38.50 41.91 -31.01
N GLU A 4 38.23 41.35 -29.85
CA GLU A 4 38.11 39.90 -29.65
C GLU A 4 36.72 39.46 -30.13
N PHE A 5 36.69 38.45 -31.00
CA PHE A 5 35.47 37.76 -31.41
C PHE A 5 35.21 36.64 -30.41
N LEU A 6 34.11 36.74 -29.66
CA LEU A 6 33.62 35.69 -28.78
C LEU A 6 32.68 34.79 -29.58
N THR A 7 33.18 33.63 -30.00
CA THR A 7 32.37 32.59 -30.65
C THR A 7 31.56 31.85 -29.59
N LEU A 8 30.24 32.03 -29.59
CA LEU A 8 29.33 31.33 -28.68
C LEU A 8 29.09 29.90 -29.22
N PHE A 9 29.62 28.89 -28.54
CA PHE A 9 29.24 27.50 -28.78
C PHE A 9 27.86 27.24 -28.19
N CYS A 10 26.85 27.04 -29.05
CA CYS A 10 25.55 26.55 -28.64
C CYS A 10 25.62 25.03 -28.47
N GLY A 11 25.96 24.57 -27.26
CA GLY A 11 25.86 23.16 -26.88
C GLY A 11 24.40 22.78 -26.68
N LEU A 12 23.93 21.73 -27.38
CA LEU A 12 22.67 21.05 -27.06
C LEU A 12 22.82 20.41 -25.68
N LEU A 13 22.22 21.00 -24.65
CA LEU A 13 22.06 20.35 -23.36
C LEU A 13 21.01 19.23 -23.54
N ALA A 14 21.44 17.98 -23.34
CA ALA A 14 20.51 16.88 -23.14
C ALA A 14 19.57 17.24 -21.99
N SER A 15 18.26 17.18 -22.21
CA SER A 15 17.29 17.45 -21.15
C SER A 15 17.44 16.36 -20.08
N GLN A 16 18.09 16.69 -18.98
CA GLN A 16 17.97 15.89 -17.77
C GLN A 16 16.49 15.94 -17.36
N ALA A 17 15.90 14.77 -17.10
CA ALA A 17 14.55 14.73 -16.54
C ALA A 17 14.60 15.46 -15.20
N VAL A 18 13.99 16.65 -15.13
CA VAL A 18 13.74 17.32 -13.85
C VAL A 18 12.69 16.47 -13.14
N LEU A 19 13.10 15.78 -12.09
CA LEU A 19 12.19 15.02 -11.24
C LEU A 19 11.25 16.01 -10.55
N SER A 20 9.95 15.78 -10.67
CA SER A 20 9.00 16.63 -9.94
C SER A 20 9.06 16.32 -8.45
N GLN A 21 9.07 17.37 -7.63
CA GLN A 21 8.89 17.29 -6.17
C GLN A 21 7.40 17.34 -5.76
N THR A 22 6.48 17.42 -6.72
CA THR A 22 5.04 17.41 -6.44
C THR A 22 4.52 15.97 -6.46
N ASN A 23 3.82 15.60 -5.39
CA ASN A 23 3.10 14.33 -5.33
C ASN A 23 2.09 14.23 -6.49
N ALA A 24 2.02 13.06 -7.11
CA ALA A 24 1.07 12.75 -8.16
C ALA A 24 0.28 11.49 -7.83
N VAL A 25 -0.96 11.44 -8.33
CA VAL A 25 -1.80 10.25 -8.33
C VAL A 25 -2.08 9.92 -9.80
N LEU A 26 -1.73 8.72 -10.24
CA LEU A 26 -1.98 8.25 -11.60
C LEU A 26 -3.02 7.14 -11.58
N ASP A 27 -4.10 7.34 -12.33
CA ASP A 27 -5.29 6.46 -12.33
C ASP A 27 -5.71 5.98 -13.72
N ARG A 28 -5.39 6.76 -14.77
CA ARG A 28 -5.84 6.53 -16.16
C ARG A 28 -4.82 6.93 -17.22
N GLN A 29 -3.70 7.48 -16.81
CA GLN A 29 -2.69 8.01 -17.72
C GLN A 29 -1.91 6.87 -18.38
N HIS A 30 -1.23 7.16 -19.49
CA HIS A 30 -0.14 6.32 -19.93
C HIS A 30 1.08 6.62 -19.06
N ALA A 31 1.59 5.61 -18.37
CA ALA A 31 2.75 5.72 -17.51
C ALA A 31 3.72 4.55 -17.70
N ASP A 32 5.00 4.77 -17.41
CA ASP A 32 6.02 3.73 -17.46
C ASP A 32 6.81 3.64 -16.17
N VAL A 33 7.04 2.43 -15.66
CA VAL A 33 8.16 2.15 -14.77
C VAL A 33 9.43 2.28 -15.61
N ARG A 34 10.15 3.39 -15.45
CA ARG A 34 11.27 3.77 -16.28
C ARG A 34 12.59 3.54 -15.56
N ILE A 35 13.49 2.83 -16.24
CA ILE A 35 14.90 2.74 -15.83
C ILE A 35 15.64 3.93 -16.45
N VAL A 36 16.26 4.75 -15.62
CA VAL A 36 17.05 5.91 -16.03
C VAL A 36 18.53 5.61 -15.83
N TYR A 37 19.34 5.85 -16.86
CA TYR A 37 20.79 5.83 -16.77
C TYR A 37 21.37 7.25 -16.81
N ALA A 38 22.10 7.63 -15.76
CA ALA A 38 22.75 8.93 -15.60
C ALA A 38 24.26 8.74 -15.35
N PRO A 39 25.12 8.72 -16.39
CA PRO A 39 26.53 8.32 -16.26
C PRO A 39 27.37 9.23 -15.35
N SER A 40 26.96 10.49 -15.18
CA SER A 40 27.62 11.48 -14.32
C SER A 40 27.09 11.52 -12.90
N ALA A 41 26.00 10.80 -12.60
CA ALA A 41 25.45 10.72 -11.25
C ALA A 41 26.24 9.72 -10.41
N GLU A 42 26.21 9.92 -9.09
CA GLU A 42 26.74 8.95 -8.13
C GLU A 42 25.94 7.63 -8.24
N GLU A 43 24.62 7.74 -8.20
CA GLU A 43 23.71 6.66 -8.52
C GLU A 43 23.43 6.65 -10.04
N LYS A 44 24.13 5.79 -10.77
CA LYS A 44 24.06 5.76 -12.24
C LYS A 44 22.76 5.19 -12.78
N LEU A 45 22.08 4.34 -12.04
CA LEU A 45 20.79 3.75 -12.41
C LEU A 45 19.74 4.14 -11.37
N SER A 46 18.54 4.48 -11.81
CA SER A 46 17.39 4.69 -10.93
C SER A 46 16.12 4.16 -11.58
N VAL A 47 15.12 3.82 -10.75
CA VAL A 47 13.79 3.42 -11.20
C VAL A 47 12.81 4.51 -10.80
N VAL A 48 12.08 5.04 -11.77
CA VAL A 48 11.10 6.12 -11.58
C VAL A 48 9.81 5.76 -12.31
N VAL A 49 8.70 6.46 -12.03
CA VAL A 49 7.52 6.39 -12.91
C VAL A 49 7.47 7.63 -13.78
N ARG A 50 7.38 7.46 -15.09
CA ARG A 50 7.17 8.56 -16.04
C ARG A 50 5.72 8.59 -16.48
N ASN A 51 5.02 9.69 -16.25
CA ASN A 51 3.75 9.97 -16.90
C ASN A 51 4.04 10.43 -18.34
N ILE A 52 3.60 9.65 -19.32
CA ILE A 52 3.86 9.87 -20.74
C ILE A 52 2.96 10.97 -21.30
N ASP A 53 1.76 11.16 -20.75
CA ASP A 53 0.84 12.21 -21.20
C ASP A 53 1.41 13.61 -20.89
N THR A 54 2.05 13.76 -19.73
CA THR A 54 2.63 15.04 -19.28
C THR A 54 4.15 15.13 -19.44
N GLN A 55 4.80 14.02 -19.79
CA GLN A 55 6.26 13.86 -19.88
C GLN A 55 7.02 14.06 -18.56
N VAL A 56 6.33 14.07 -17.42
CA VAL A 56 6.92 14.25 -16.08
C VAL A 56 7.34 12.91 -15.48
N ALA A 57 8.51 12.88 -14.82
CA ALA A 57 8.98 11.72 -14.06
C ALA A 57 8.89 11.97 -12.55
N TYR A 58 8.47 10.94 -11.82
CA TYR A 58 8.25 10.94 -10.38
C TYR A 58 9.11 9.86 -9.71
N GLN A 59 9.77 10.24 -8.63
CA GLN A 59 10.37 9.27 -7.70
C GLN A 59 9.30 8.42 -7.05
N SER A 60 9.68 7.25 -6.53
CA SER A 60 8.72 6.28 -6.00
C SER A 60 7.90 6.80 -4.81
N ASN A 61 8.48 7.70 -4.01
CA ASN A 61 7.81 8.38 -2.89
C ASN A 61 6.98 9.63 -3.30
N ALA A 62 6.95 9.98 -4.59
CA ALA A 62 6.24 11.14 -5.12
C ALA A 62 5.09 10.74 -6.07
N VAL A 63 4.80 9.45 -6.20
CA VAL A 63 3.70 8.95 -7.04
C VAL A 63 2.91 7.85 -6.34
N LEU A 64 1.59 7.96 -6.43
CA LEU A 64 0.65 6.90 -6.09
C LEU A 64 0.02 6.36 -7.38
N LEU A 65 0.03 5.04 -7.52
CA LEU A 65 -0.57 4.34 -8.66
C LEU A 65 -1.92 3.77 -8.24
N ILE A 66 -2.98 4.05 -8.99
CA ILE A 66 -4.33 3.56 -8.70
C ILE A 66 -4.65 2.40 -9.63
N VAL A 67 -5.04 1.28 -9.05
CA VAL A 67 -5.66 0.16 -9.75
C VAL A 67 -7.15 0.24 -9.44
N SER A 68 -7.93 0.78 -10.38
CA SER A 68 -9.37 0.98 -10.23
C SER A 68 -10.10 -0.32 -9.90
N GLU A 69 -11.24 -0.24 -9.21
CA GLU A 69 -12.11 -1.39 -8.97
C GLU A 69 -12.61 -1.99 -10.30
N SER A 70 -12.74 -1.17 -11.35
CA SER A 70 -13.07 -1.64 -12.70
C SER A 70 -11.99 -2.50 -13.36
N ALA A 71 -10.77 -2.55 -12.80
CA ALA A 71 -9.71 -3.46 -13.23
C ALA A 71 -9.95 -4.90 -12.76
N LYS A 72 -10.95 -5.14 -11.90
CA LYS A 72 -11.24 -6.45 -11.34
C LYS A 72 -11.75 -7.39 -12.43
N TYR A 73 -11.04 -8.50 -12.56
CA TYR A 73 -11.39 -9.66 -13.35
C TYR A 73 -11.75 -10.80 -12.40
N GLU A 74 -12.99 -11.31 -12.50
CA GLU A 74 -13.50 -12.40 -11.68
C GLU A 74 -14.62 -13.12 -12.46
N PRO A 75 -14.68 -14.47 -12.44
CA PRO A 75 -13.75 -15.39 -11.80
C PRO A 75 -12.49 -15.67 -12.65
N LEU A 76 -11.35 -15.92 -12.01
CA LEU A 76 -10.19 -16.51 -12.68
C LEU A 76 -10.52 -17.93 -13.22
N PRO A 77 -10.17 -18.23 -14.48
CA PRO A 77 -10.30 -19.58 -15.03
C PRO A 77 -9.39 -20.59 -14.32
N ALA A 78 -9.80 -21.86 -14.36
CA ALA A 78 -8.96 -22.98 -13.95
C ALA A 78 -7.64 -23.03 -14.73
N GLY A 79 -6.56 -23.42 -14.06
CA GLY A 79 -5.26 -23.68 -14.70
C GLY A 79 -4.47 -22.45 -15.08
N THR A 80 -4.88 -21.24 -14.68
CA THR A 80 -4.06 -20.03 -14.84
C THR A 80 -2.90 -20.01 -13.83
N PRO A 81 -1.78 -19.36 -14.15
CA PRO A 81 -0.67 -19.20 -13.20
C PRO A 81 -0.92 -18.08 -12.16
N PHE A 82 -2.06 -17.38 -12.22
CA PHE A 82 -2.30 -16.12 -11.52
C PHE A 82 -2.99 -16.25 -10.16
N GLY A 83 -3.58 -17.40 -9.85
CA GLY A 83 -4.38 -17.60 -8.65
C GLY A 83 -5.11 -18.94 -8.67
N ASN A 84 -5.98 -19.17 -7.69
CA ASN A 84 -6.85 -20.33 -7.74
C ASN A 84 -8.03 -20.06 -8.66
N GLU A 85 -8.63 -21.13 -9.20
CA GLU A 85 -9.89 -21.02 -9.93
C GLU A 85 -10.96 -20.34 -9.07
N GLY A 86 -11.68 -19.38 -9.65
CA GLY A 86 -12.74 -18.65 -8.95
C GLY A 86 -12.27 -17.40 -8.21
N ASP A 87 -10.97 -17.27 -7.91
CA ASP A 87 -10.44 -16.08 -7.22
C ASP A 87 -10.55 -14.82 -8.11
N PRO A 88 -10.67 -13.62 -7.52
CA PRO A 88 -10.55 -12.37 -8.25
C PRO A 88 -9.08 -12.01 -8.56
N LEU A 89 -8.87 -11.24 -9.63
CA LEU A 89 -7.58 -10.62 -9.96
C LEU A 89 -7.83 -9.22 -10.52
N TRP A 90 -7.14 -8.20 -10.03
CA TRP A 90 -7.18 -6.86 -10.61
C TRP A 90 -6.05 -6.74 -11.61
N ILE A 91 -6.36 -6.32 -12.85
CA ILE A 91 -5.40 -6.32 -13.95
C ILE A 91 -5.30 -4.92 -14.56
N LEU A 92 -4.12 -4.31 -14.50
CA LEU A 92 -3.80 -3.23 -15.44
C LEU A 92 -3.33 -3.88 -16.75
N PRO A 93 -4.08 -3.74 -17.86
CA PRO A 93 -3.86 -4.56 -19.05
C PRO A 93 -2.67 -4.10 -19.90
N GLN A 94 -2.02 -5.05 -20.58
CA GLN A 94 -0.97 -4.77 -21.56
C GLN A 94 -1.46 -4.02 -22.81
N SER A 95 -2.77 -4.04 -23.04
CA SER A 95 -3.44 -3.27 -24.09
C SER A 95 -4.22 -2.16 -23.44
N GLN A 96 -4.12 -0.94 -23.99
CA GLN A 96 -4.70 0.23 -23.35
C GLN A 96 -6.22 0.13 -23.20
N ASP A 97 -6.68 0.27 -21.96
CA ASP A 97 -8.06 0.60 -21.61
C ASP A 97 -8.09 2.05 -21.09
N PRO A 98 -8.82 2.98 -21.73
CA PRO A 98 -8.85 4.39 -21.33
C PRO A 98 -9.47 4.63 -19.94
N GLN A 99 -10.11 3.62 -19.33
CA GLN A 99 -10.64 3.70 -17.96
C GLN A 99 -9.62 3.26 -16.90
N LEU A 100 -8.47 2.72 -17.29
CA LEU A 100 -7.47 2.17 -16.38
C LEU A 100 -6.09 2.83 -16.61
N LEU A 101 -5.26 2.81 -15.57
CA LEU A 101 -3.86 3.19 -15.67
C LEU A 101 -3.17 2.27 -16.69
N TYR A 102 -2.57 2.85 -17.72
CA TYR A 102 -1.88 2.09 -18.75
C TYR A 102 -0.39 2.07 -18.45
N LEU A 103 0.09 0.98 -17.84
CA LEU A 103 1.43 0.90 -17.26
C LEU A 103 2.38 0.05 -18.12
N GLY A 104 3.48 0.65 -18.57
CA GLY A 104 4.57 -0.02 -19.28
C GLY A 104 5.87 -0.07 -18.48
N VAL A 105 6.91 -0.60 -19.12
CA VAL A 105 8.31 -0.50 -18.70
C VAL A 105 9.09 0.13 -19.83
N SER A 106 9.87 1.16 -19.52
CA SER A 106 10.63 1.93 -20.50
C SER A 106 12.10 2.07 -20.11
N THR A 107 12.98 1.98 -21.10
CA THR A 107 14.39 2.36 -21.01
C THR A 107 14.73 3.42 -22.06
N GLU A 108 13.72 4.08 -22.62
CA GLU A 108 13.89 5.17 -23.58
C GLU A 108 14.82 6.26 -23.02
N GLY A 109 15.63 6.85 -23.90
CA GLY A 109 16.69 7.78 -23.52
C GLY A 109 18.00 7.11 -23.09
N MET A 110 18.02 5.78 -22.96
CA MET A 110 19.24 4.99 -22.84
C MET A 110 19.78 4.64 -24.24
N SER A 111 21.01 5.01 -24.54
CA SER A 111 21.62 4.73 -25.85
C SER A 111 21.90 3.25 -26.04
N SER A 112 21.69 2.74 -27.25
CA SER A 112 22.08 1.37 -27.63
C SER A 112 23.59 1.16 -27.42
N GLY A 113 23.97 -0.01 -26.90
CA GLY A 113 25.36 -0.36 -26.61
C GLY A 113 25.92 0.25 -25.31
N THR A 114 25.09 0.91 -24.50
CA THR A 114 25.50 1.40 -23.17
C THR A 114 25.81 0.25 -22.21
N PHE A 115 24.99 -0.80 -22.27
CA PHE A 115 25.11 -2.00 -21.45
C PHE A 115 25.53 -3.19 -22.31
N SER A 116 26.27 -4.12 -21.71
CA SER A 116 26.69 -5.37 -22.33
C SER A 116 25.48 -6.15 -22.84
N GLY A 117 25.55 -6.63 -24.09
CA GLY A 117 24.42 -7.29 -24.75
C GLY A 117 23.22 -6.38 -25.03
N ASN A 118 23.34 -5.07 -24.81
CA ASN A 118 22.26 -4.09 -24.89
C ASN A 118 21.11 -4.33 -23.88
N ILE A 119 21.39 -4.96 -22.74
CA ILE A 119 20.38 -5.34 -21.75
C ILE A 119 20.56 -4.61 -20.42
N VAL A 120 19.44 -4.18 -19.84
CA VAL A 120 19.30 -3.76 -18.44
C VAL A 120 18.10 -4.50 -17.83
N ASN A 121 18.25 -4.97 -16.61
CA ASN A 121 17.26 -5.76 -15.90
C ASN A 121 16.39 -4.87 -15.00
N LEU A 122 15.10 -5.16 -14.95
CA LEU A 122 14.19 -4.70 -13.90
C LEU A 122 13.81 -5.92 -13.05
N GLU A 123 14.20 -5.92 -11.78
CA GLU A 123 13.99 -7.04 -10.87
C GLU A 123 12.94 -6.67 -9.82
N LEU A 124 11.98 -7.55 -9.55
CA LEU A 124 11.15 -7.47 -8.35
C LEU A 124 11.97 -7.96 -7.17
N THR A 125 12.18 -7.13 -6.16
CA THR A 125 13.04 -7.45 -5.01
C THR A 125 12.32 -7.44 -3.67
N GLY A 126 11.07 -6.97 -3.64
CA GLY A 126 10.27 -6.98 -2.42
C GLY A 126 8.80 -6.70 -2.67
N LEU A 127 7.96 -7.22 -1.77
CA LEU A 127 6.53 -6.98 -1.76
C LEU A 127 6.03 -6.90 -0.30
N LYS A 128 5.30 -5.83 0.01
CA LYS A 128 4.47 -5.72 1.21
C LYS A 128 3.05 -5.41 0.77
N ALA A 129 2.15 -6.39 0.91
CA ALA A 129 0.80 -6.31 0.36
C ALA A 129 -0.19 -7.26 1.06
N PRO A 130 -1.52 -7.06 0.91
CA PRO A 130 -2.54 -8.00 1.36
C PRO A 130 -2.65 -9.27 0.51
N GLY A 131 -1.96 -9.34 -0.62
CA GLY A 131 -1.99 -10.46 -1.55
C GLY A 131 -0.74 -10.54 -2.42
N HIS A 132 -0.85 -11.26 -3.53
CA HIS A 132 0.23 -11.47 -4.49
C HIS A 132 0.17 -10.46 -5.64
N PHE A 133 1.35 -10.19 -6.18
CA PHE A 133 1.62 -9.38 -7.36
C PHE A 133 2.25 -10.25 -8.46
N VAL A 134 1.83 -10.04 -9.71
CA VAL A 134 2.31 -10.77 -10.89
C VAL A 134 2.40 -9.85 -12.12
N VAL A 135 3.45 -10.00 -12.93
CA VAL A 135 3.64 -9.29 -14.19
C VAL A 135 3.85 -10.30 -15.31
N TRP A 136 3.08 -10.18 -16.40
CA TRP A 136 3.19 -11.10 -17.53
C TRP A 136 2.83 -10.44 -18.86
N GLN A 137 3.20 -11.10 -19.96
CA GLN A 137 2.68 -10.81 -21.29
C GLN A 137 1.82 -11.98 -21.77
N THR A 138 0.66 -11.68 -22.34
CA THR A 138 -0.12 -12.61 -23.13
C THR A 138 0.46 -12.61 -24.54
N VAL A 139 1.05 -13.75 -24.94
CA VAL A 139 1.75 -13.92 -26.23
C VAL A 139 0.96 -14.80 -27.21
N GLY A 140 -0.09 -15.47 -26.72
CA GLY A 140 -0.99 -16.31 -27.50
C GLY A 140 -2.25 -16.63 -26.68
N PHE A 141 -3.23 -17.30 -27.29
CA PHE A 141 -4.43 -17.70 -26.56
C PHE A 141 -4.10 -18.76 -25.51
N GLY A 142 -4.18 -18.39 -24.23
CA GLY A 142 -3.79 -19.25 -23.11
C GLY A 142 -2.28 -19.33 -22.86
N ASP A 143 -1.47 -18.65 -23.67
CA ASP A 143 -0.01 -18.60 -23.51
C ASP A 143 0.41 -17.33 -22.78
N PHE A 144 1.01 -17.52 -21.61
CA PHE A 144 1.45 -16.46 -20.73
C PHE A 144 2.95 -16.53 -20.52
N GLU A 145 3.64 -15.44 -20.82
CA GLU A 145 5.04 -15.25 -20.48
C GLU A 145 5.13 -14.47 -19.17
N VAL A 146 5.20 -15.18 -18.05
CA VAL A 146 5.35 -14.60 -16.71
C VAL A 146 6.75 -14.04 -16.54
N LYS A 147 6.86 -12.80 -16.07
CA LYS A 147 8.13 -12.10 -15.81
C LYS A 147 8.44 -12.03 -14.32
N MET A 148 7.41 -11.80 -13.50
CA MET A 148 7.52 -11.65 -12.05
C MET A 148 6.28 -12.25 -11.41
N ASN A 149 6.43 -13.04 -10.35
CA ASN A 149 5.34 -13.68 -9.63
C ASN A 149 5.68 -13.85 -8.16
N SER A 150 5.21 -12.91 -7.32
CA SER A 150 5.46 -13.01 -5.88
C SER A 150 4.84 -14.25 -5.20
N ARG A 151 3.93 -14.98 -5.85
CA ARG A 151 3.25 -16.15 -5.29
C ARG A 151 4.15 -17.38 -5.16
N ASP A 152 5.14 -17.53 -6.05
CA ASP A 152 6.11 -18.63 -5.98
C ASP A 152 7.41 -18.24 -5.24
N GLY A 153 7.41 -17.03 -4.65
CA GLY A 153 8.51 -16.48 -3.87
C GLY A 153 9.39 -15.54 -4.70
N ILE A 154 9.82 -14.42 -4.12
CA ILE A 154 10.64 -13.44 -4.83
C ILE A 154 12.09 -13.94 -4.91
N THR A 155 12.56 -14.18 -6.12
CA THR A 155 13.89 -14.69 -6.46
C THR A 155 14.48 -13.94 -7.67
N SER A 156 15.68 -14.32 -8.10
CA SER A 156 16.27 -13.77 -9.33
C SER A 156 15.52 -14.14 -10.61
N ALA A 157 14.53 -15.04 -10.54
CA ALA A 157 13.65 -15.35 -11.68
C ALA A 157 12.63 -14.22 -11.95
N ASP A 158 12.35 -13.38 -10.95
CA ASP A 158 11.42 -12.25 -11.05
C ASP A 158 12.07 -11.04 -11.73
N ASN A 159 12.38 -11.20 -13.01
CA ASN A 159 13.16 -10.25 -13.77
C ASN A 159 12.59 -10.01 -15.17
N TYR A 160 12.66 -8.76 -15.62
CA TYR A 160 12.49 -8.38 -17.01
C TYR A 160 13.80 -7.82 -17.59
N ALA A 161 14.37 -8.55 -18.55
CA ALA A 161 15.52 -8.11 -19.34
C ALA A 161 15.09 -7.12 -20.44
N ALA A 162 15.16 -5.82 -20.15
CA ALA A 162 14.83 -4.76 -21.07
C ALA A 162 16.00 -4.46 -22.02
N SER A 163 15.72 -4.28 -23.30
CA SER A 163 16.71 -3.73 -24.24
C SER A 163 16.92 -2.25 -23.97
N ALA A 164 18.15 -1.74 -24.04
CA ALA A 164 18.43 -0.31 -23.90
C ALA A 164 17.74 0.50 -25.03
N GLY A 165 17.02 1.55 -24.65
CA GLY A 165 16.16 2.33 -25.55
C GLY A 165 14.84 1.65 -25.90
N GLY A 166 14.51 0.54 -25.25
CA GLY A 166 13.29 -0.24 -25.46
C GLY A 166 12.09 0.28 -24.66
N HIS A 167 10.93 -0.23 -25.06
CA HIS A 167 9.63 0.06 -24.46
C HIS A 167 8.73 -1.19 -24.59
N ALA A 168 8.06 -1.58 -23.51
CA ALA A 168 7.16 -2.73 -23.53
C ALA A 168 5.99 -2.55 -22.55
N HIS A 169 4.85 -3.13 -22.90
CA HIS A 169 3.67 -3.21 -22.03
C HIS A 169 3.44 -4.62 -21.53
N PHE A 170 2.88 -4.68 -20.31
CA PHE A 170 2.62 -5.91 -19.56
C PHE A 170 1.23 -5.84 -18.94
N ASN A 171 0.70 -7.00 -18.59
CA ASN A 171 -0.38 -7.06 -17.63
C ASN A 171 0.22 -7.02 -16.23
N TRP A 172 -0.35 -6.21 -15.35
CA TRP A 172 0.04 -6.09 -13.94
C TRP A 172 -1.12 -6.57 -13.07
N GLY A 173 -0.93 -7.68 -12.38
CA GLY A 173 -1.96 -8.40 -11.64
C GLY A 173 -1.79 -8.28 -10.13
N PHE A 174 -2.92 -8.10 -9.44
CA PHE A 174 -3.01 -8.00 -7.99
C PHE A 174 -4.10 -8.96 -7.49
N SER A 175 -3.76 -9.90 -6.61
CA SER A 175 -4.67 -10.97 -6.20
C SER A 175 -5.73 -10.56 -5.17
N THR A 176 -5.58 -9.38 -4.55
CA THR A 176 -6.54 -8.81 -3.61
C THR A 176 -6.59 -7.30 -3.79
N ASN A 177 -7.66 -6.67 -3.29
CA ASN A 177 -7.72 -5.23 -3.11
C ASN A 177 -6.94 -4.80 -1.84
N GLY A 178 -6.52 -3.55 -1.80
CA GLY A 178 -5.80 -2.92 -0.69
C GLY A 178 -4.48 -2.26 -1.12
N VAL A 179 -3.59 -2.01 -0.17
CA VAL A 179 -2.33 -1.29 -0.41
C VAL A 179 -1.20 -2.25 -0.75
N TYR A 180 -0.59 -2.06 -1.91
CA TYR A 180 0.53 -2.84 -2.42
C TYR A 180 1.79 -1.99 -2.50
N CYS A 181 2.85 -2.40 -1.82
CA CYS A 181 4.16 -1.77 -1.88
C CYS A 181 5.10 -2.70 -2.64
N VAL A 182 5.36 -2.36 -3.90
CA VAL A 182 6.14 -3.20 -4.82
C VAL A 182 7.52 -2.60 -5.00
N THR A 183 8.56 -3.34 -4.63
CA THR A 183 9.96 -2.88 -4.68
C THR A 183 10.65 -3.43 -5.91
N PHE A 184 11.16 -2.52 -6.74
CA PHE A 184 11.96 -2.86 -7.92
C PHE A 184 13.42 -2.43 -7.75
N GLN A 185 14.33 -3.15 -8.39
CA GLN A 185 15.73 -2.74 -8.54
C GLN A 185 16.14 -2.88 -10.00
N ALA A 186 16.83 -1.87 -10.55
CA ALA A 186 17.41 -1.96 -11.87
C ALA A 186 18.87 -2.41 -11.79
N SER A 187 19.30 -3.28 -12.71
CA SER A 187 20.68 -3.77 -12.73
C SER A 187 21.19 -4.00 -14.16
N GLY A 188 22.48 -3.77 -14.42
CA GLY A 188 23.08 -4.04 -15.72
C GLY A 188 24.61 -3.87 -15.73
N VAL A 189 25.29 -4.65 -16.58
CA VAL A 189 26.74 -4.55 -16.78
C VAL A 189 27.02 -3.52 -17.87
N LEU A 190 27.74 -2.44 -17.56
CA LEU A 190 28.12 -1.45 -18.57
C LEU A 190 29.05 -2.05 -19.63
N GLN A 191 28.95 -1.57 -20.87
CA GLN A 191 29.79 -2.05 -21.97
C GLN A 191 31.28 -1.88 -21.62
N GLY A 192 32.05 -2.97 -21.75
CA GLY A 192 33.47 -3.00 -21.41
C GLY A 192 33.79 -3.13 -19.92
N GLN A 193 32.78 -3.25 -19.06
CA GLN A 193 32.94 -3.57 -17.63
C GLN A 193 32.62 -5.06 -17.38
N SER A 194 33.07 -5.57 -16.24
CA SER A 194 32.80 -6.95 -15.79
C SER A 194 31.91 -7.04 -14.55
N THR A 195 31.63 -5.90 -13.90
CA THR A 195 30.81 -5.82 -12.69
C THR A 195 29.46 -5.20 -12.99
N ASN A 196 28.45 -5.60 -12.20
CA ASN A 196 27.11 -5.06 -12.30
C ASN A 196 27.07 -3.62 -11.78
N THR A 197 26.33 -2.75 -12.46
CA THR A 197 25.85 -1.47 -11.93
C THR A 197 24.40 -1.67 -11.52
N ALA A 198 24.01 -1.25 -10.33
CA ALA A 198 22.64 -1.39 -9.83
C ALA A 198 22.10 -0.05 -9.29
N SER A 199 20.78 0.13 -9.34
CA SER A 199 20.10 1.19 -8.62
C SER A 199 19.93 0.83 -7.14
N LEU A 200 19.56 1.81 -6.33
CA LEU A 200 18.88 1.57 -5.07
C LEU A 200 17.52 0.89 -5.32
N PRO A 201 17.04 0.04 -4.39
CA PRO A 201 15.67 -0.45 -4.44
C PRO A 201 14.67 0.71 -4.36
N SER A 202 13.67 0.69 -5.23
CA SER A 202 12.61 1.71 -5.32
C SER A 202 11.25 1.06 -5.07
N THR A 203 10.59 1.45 -3.97
CA THR A 203 9.27 0.94 -3.58
C THR A 203 8.17 1.86 -4.07
N PHE A 204 7.30 1.36 -4.95
CA PHE A 204 6.13 2.06 -5.46
C PHE A 204 4.86 1.59 -4.75
N GLN A 205 4.00 2.55 -4.40
CA GLN A 205 2.69 2.26 -3.81
C GLN A 205 1.63 2.17 -4.91
N PHE A 206 0.91 1.04 -4.90
CA PHE A 206 -0.32 0.82 -5.63
C PHE A 206 -1.49 0.75 -4.65
N ASN A 207 -2.54 1.52 -4.88
CA ASN A 207 -3.83 1.32 -4.20
C ASN A 207 -4.76 0.55 -5.13
N VAL A 208 -5.05 -0.70 -4.76
CA VAL A 208 -5.97 -1.57 -5.49
C VAL A 208 -7.36 -1.43 -4.88
N LEU A 209 -8.29 -0.86 -5.64
CA LEU A 209 -9.59 -0.43 -5.14
C LEU A 209 -10.65 -1.56 -5.17
N PRO A 210 -11.61 -1.55 -4.23
CA PRO A 210 -11.76 -0.58 -3.13
C PRO A 210 -10.75 -0.84 -2.00
N LEU A 211 -10.27 0.20 -1.32
CA LEU A 211 -9.47 0.01 -0.10
C LEU A 211 -10.32 -0.54 1.03
N ARG A 212 -9.70 -1.27 1.98
CA ARG A 212 -10.39 -1.65 3.22
C ARG A 212 -10.76 -0.40 4.04
N PRO A 213 -11.78 -0.47 4.90
CA PRO A 213 -12.18 0.68 5.71
C PRO A 213 -11.06 1.30 6.55
N PHE A 214 -10.18 0.50 7.17
CA PHE A 214 -9.01 0.99 7.91
C PHE A 214 -7.98 1.66 6.98
N GLU A 215 -7.69 1.08 5.82
CA GLU A 215 -6.77 1.68 4.83
C GLU A 215 -7.31 3.00 4.27
N THR A 216 -8.62 3.06 4.04
CA THR A 216 -9.33 4.30 3.66
C THR A 216 -9.20 5.33 4.77
N TRP A 217 -9.41 4.93 6.02
CA TRP A 217 -9.21 5.80 7.18
C TRP A 217 -7.78 6.33 7.27
N GLN A 218 -6.75 5.47 7.09
CA GLN A 218 -5.35 5.90 7.06
C GLN A 218 -5.10 6.95 5.96
N SER A 219 -5.60 6.70 4.75
CA SER A 219 -5.41 7.61 3.60
C SER A 219 -6.06 8.98 3.78
N ASN A 220 -7.05 9.10 4.67
CA ASN A 220 -7.69 10.38 4.99
C ASN A 220 -6.93 11.18 6.05
N HIS A 221 -6.03 10.56 6.81
CA HIS A 221 -5.26 11.23 7.87
C HIS A 221 -3.80 11.48 7.46
N TRP A 222 -3.23 10.62 6.61
CA TRP A 222 -1.84 10.74 6.18
C TRP A 222 -1.70 10.59 4.67
N ALA A 223 -0.70 11.27 4.11
CA ALA A 223 -0.32 11.13 2.72
C ALA A 223 0.29 9.75 2.44
N PHE A 224 0.26 9.29 1.19
CA PHE A 224 1.00 8.11 0.77
C PHE A 224 2.52 8.30 1.02
N GLY A 225 3.23 7.21 1.27
CA GLY A 225 4.66 7.26 1.64
C GLY A 225 4.94 7.70 3.08
N THR A 226 3.92 8.00 3.89
CA THR A 226 4.11 8.23 5.34
C THR A 226 4.74 7.00 5.99
N PRO A 227 5.76 7.16 6.87
CA PRO A 227 6.45 6.05 7.51
C PRO A 227 5.53 5.12 8.30
N ASP A 228 5.86 3.82 8.30
CA ASP A 228 5.12 2.81 9.05
C ASP A 228 5.08 3.12 10.56
N SER A 229 6.11 3.75 11.13
CA SER A 229 6.14 4.15 12.53
C SER A 229 5.01 5.11 12.93
N VAL A 230 4.40 5.79 11.95
CA VAL A 230 3.28 6.72 12.15
C VAL A 230 1.95 6.03 11.86
N ILE A 231 1.87 5.25 10.79
CA ILE A 231 0.59 4.73 10.28
C ILE A 231 0.26 3.30 10.71
N ASN A 232 1.22 2.55 11.27
CA ASN A 232 0.98 1.17 11.71
C ASN A 232 -0.20 1.10 12.70
N PRO A 233 -1.05 0.07 12.66
CA PRO A 233 -2.14 -0.13 13.62
C PRO A 233 -1.78 0.02 15.10
N ASN A 234 -0.54 -0.31 15.47
CA ASN A 234 -0.04 -0.24 16.84
C ASN A 234 0.74 1.05 17.15
N ALA A 235 0.93 1.94 16.16
CA ALA A 235 1.55 3.24 16.38
C ALA A 235 0.60 4.18 17.13
N ASP A 236 1.20 5.13 17.83
CA ASP A 236 0.58 6.20 18.61
C ASP A 236 1.33 7.50 18.24
N PRO A 237 0.98 8.13 17.10
CA PRO A 237 1.75 9.23 16.56
C PRO A 237 1.48 10.59 17.25
N ASP A 238 0.46 10.68 18.10
CA ASP A 238 0.12 11.86 18.90
C ASP A 238 0.39 11.69 20.41
N ASP A 239 1.00 10.57 20.81
CA ASP A 239 1.55 10.27 22.14
C ASP A 239 0.50 10.34 23.28
N ASP A 240 -0.74 9.92 23.01
CA ASP A 240 -1.82 9.92 24.00
C ASP A 240 -2.12 8.55 24.63
N GLY A 241 -1.38 7.53 24.19
CA GLY A 241 -1.48 6.14 24.65
C GLY A 241 -2.51 5.31 23.89
N ILE A 242 -3.13 5.84 22.83
CA ILE A 242 -4.14 5.16 22.03
C ILE A 242 -3.57 4.80 20.66
N SER A 243 -3.59 3.50 20.33
CA SER A 243 -3.06 3.07 19.04
C SER A 243 -3.99 3.43 17.89
N ASN A 244 -3.44 3.59 16.68
CA ASN A 244 -4.20 3.82 15.45
C ASN A 244 -5.38 2.86 15.25
N ALA A 245 -5.23 1.58 15.60
CA ALA A 245 -6.31 0.59 15.52
C ALA A 245 -7.46 0.92 16.49
N MET A 246 -7.13 1.38 17.69
CA MET A 246 -8.11 1.78 18.70
C MET A 246 -8.75 3.12 18.34
N GLU A 247 -7.96 4.10 17.89
CA GLU A 247 -8.43 5.38 17.37
C GLU A 247 -9.45 5.18 16.24
N TYR A 248 -9.09 4.34 15.26
CA TYR A 248 -9.99 3.94 14.20
C TYR A 248 -11.24 3.26 14.74
N ALA A 249 -11.13 2.24 15.58
CA ALA A 249 -12.28 1.51 16.07
C ALA A 249 -13.27 2.41 16.85
N LEU A 250 -12.75 3.30 17.68
CA LEU A 250 -13.55 4.18 18.54
C LEU A 250 -14.07 5.43 17.83
N GLY A 251 -13.58 5.72 16.62
CA GLY A 251 -14.01 6.91 15.87
C GLY A 251 -13.26 8.18 16.27
N LEU A 252 -12.05 8.04 16.78
CA LEU A 252 -11.18 9.12 17.25
C LEU A 252 -10.23 9.61 16.15
N ASN A 253 -9.43 10.62 16.49
CA ASN A 253 -8.55 11.33 15.56
C ASN A 253 -7.07 11.04 15.90
N PRO A 254 -6.36 10.28 15.06
CA PRO A 254 -5.03 9.75 15.36
C PRO A 254 -3.90 10.78 15.19
N VAL A 255 -4.21 12.07 15.09
CA VAL A 255 -3.20 13.14 14.98
C VAL A 255 -3.48 14.27 15.96
N SER A 256 -4.30 14.00 16.98
CA SER A 256 -4.78 14.97 17.94
C SER A 256 -5.12 14.27 19.25
N ALA A 257 -4.15 14.25 20.17
CA ALA A 257 -4.26 13.64 21.50
C ALA A 257 -5.60 13.93 22.19
N ASP A 258 -6.42 12.90 22.38
CA ASP A 258 -7.73 12.98 23.05
C ASP A 258 -8.18 11.64 23.65
N THR A 259 -8.09 11.54 24.97
CA THR A 259 -8.52 10.34 25.71
C THR A 259 -10.00 10.34 26.11
N ASN A 260 -10.77 11.39 25.80
CA ASN A 260 -12.17 11.51 26.24
C ASN A 260 -13.11 10.46 25.62
N GLY A 261 -12.71 9.90 24.48
CA GLY A 261 -13.43 8.90 23.71
C GLY A 261 -13.18 7.44 24.13
N LEU A 262 -12.27 7.19 25.08
CA LEU A 262 -11.99 5.85 25.58
C LEU A 262 -13.21 5.19 26.25
N PRO A 263 -13.28 3.83 26.25
CA PRO A 263 -14.34 3.09 26.91
C PRO A 263 -14.47 3.45 28.40
N LYS A 264 -15.71 3.58 28.88
CA LYS A 264 -16.05 3.98 30.26
C LYS A 264 -16.80 2.86 30.95
N ALA A 265 -16.40 2.55 32.18
CA ALA A 265 -17.17 1.68 33.05
C ALA A 265 -18.40 2.45 33.58
N VAL A 266 -19.58 1.85 33.46
CA VAL A 266 -20.85 2.40 33.94
C VAL A 266 -21.63 1.33 34.71
N ILE A 267 -22.57 1.74 35.55
CA ILE A 267 -23.53 0.83 36.17
C ILE A 267 -24.86 0.95 35.41
N VAL A 268 -25.47 -0.18 35.10
CA VAL A 268 -26.77 -0.26 34.43
C VAL A 268 -27.72 -1.11 35.26
N ASN A 269 -28.97 -0.65 35.39
CA ASN A 269 -30.02 -1.44 36.01
C ASN A 269 -30.75 -2.25 34.93
N SER A 270 -30.84 -3.57 35.11
CA SER A 270 -31.54 -4.48 34.21
C SER A 270 -32.47 -5.36 35.04
N GLY A 271 -33.77 -5.10 34.96
CA GLY A 271 -34.77 -5.88 35.72
C GLY A 271 -34.66 -5.71 37.24
N GLY A 272 -34.29 -4.52 37.72
CA GLY A 272 -34.14 -4.22 39.15
C GLY A 272 -32.81 -4.66 39.76
N THR A 273 -31.90 -5.23 38.97
CA THR A 273 -30.55 -5.63 39.40
C THR A 273 -29.50 -4.78 38.71
N ASP A 274 -28.50 -4.31 39.47
CA ASP A 274 -27.39 -3.52 38.94
C ASP A 274 -26.27 -4.42 38.41
N TYR A 275 -25.74 -4.06 37.24
CA TYR A 275 -24.61 -4.73 36.60
C TYR A 275 -23.54 -3.69 36.24
N GLY A 276 -22.28 -4.09 36.36
CA GLY A 276 -21.18 -3.35 35.73
C GLY A 276 -21.30 -3.50 34.21
N ALA A 277 -21.04 -2.42 33.48
CA ALA A 277 -21.09 -2.41 32.03
C ALA A 277 -19.96 -1.57 31.45
N LEU A 278 -19.61 -1.87 30.20
CA LEU A 278 -18.69 -1.07 29.41
C LEU A 278 -19.50 -0.29 28.37
N GLN A 279 -19.38 1.03 28.44
CA GLN A 279 -19.88 1.96 27.43
C GLN A 279 -18.72 2.38 26.54
N PHE A 280 -18.85 2.22 25.22
CA PHE A 280 -17.82 2.63 24.26
C PHE A 280 -18.46 3.07 22.95
N THR A 281 -17.74 3.88 22.17
CA THR A 281 -18.14 4.24 20.82
C THR A 281 -17.53 3.24 19.84
N ARG A 282 -18.24 2.90 18.76
CA ARG A 282 -17.67 2.16 17.63
C ARG A 282 -18.06 2.77 16.28
N ARG A 283 -17.18 2.69 15.28
CA ARG A 283 -17.50 3.06 13.90
C ARG A 283 -18.49 2.06 13.28
N LYS A 284 -19.52 2.58 12.59
CA LYS A 284 -20.57 1.75 11.95
C LYS A 284 -20.09 1.05 10.67
N ASN A 285 -19.24 1.72 9.90
CA ASN A 285 -18.74 1.22 8.61
C ASN A 285 -17.41 0.46 8.74
N ALA A 286 -16.96 0.17 9.96
CA ALA A 286 -15.72 -0.56 10.21
C ALA A 286 -15.95 -2.08 10.07
N SER A 287 -16.15 -2.54 8.83
CA SER A 287 -16.37 -3.97 8.53
C SER A 287 -15.13 -4.85 8.74
N ASP A 288 -13.99 -4.24 9.03
CA ASP A 288 -12.69 -4.85 9.29
C ASP A 288 -12.28 -4.78 10.76
N VAL A 289 -13.24 -4.60 11.69
CA VAL A 289 -12.99 -4.59 13.14
C VAL A 289 -13.89 -5.59 13.85
N ASN A 290 -13.27 -6.47 14.65
CA ASN A 290 -13.97 -7.25 15.66
C ASN A 290 -13.88 -6.54 17.01
N TYR A 291 -15.04 -6.29 17.62
CA TYR A 291 -15.17 -5.74 18.98
C TYR A 291 -15.60 -6.85 19.93
N GLU A 292 -14.85 -7.06 21.00
CA GLU A 292 -15.21 -8.01 22.05
C GLU A 292 -15.07 -7.35 23.42
N VAL A 293 -16.13 -7.38 24.22
CA VAL A 293 -16.07 -6.94 25.63
C VAL A 293 -15.74 -8.16 26.48
N LEU A 294 -14.71 -8.03 27.30
CA LEU A 294 -14.22 -9.08 28.18
C LEU A 294 -14.38 -8.68 29.64
N ALA A 295 -14.78 -9.62 30.48
CA ALA A 295 -14.88 -9.46 31.93
C ALA A 295 -14.02 -10.48 32.67
N ALA A 296 -13.45 -10.06 33.81
CA ALA A 296 -12.65 -10.90 34.70
C ALA A 296 -12.81 -10.48 36.17
N SER A 297 -12.49 -11.38 37.11
CA SER A 297 -12.43 -11.08 38.55
C SER A 297 -11.04 -10.61 39.01
N SER A 298 -10.05 -10.59 38.11
CA SER A 298 -8.70 -10.08 38.31
C SER A 298 -8.20 -9.45 37.02
N VAL A 299 -7.36 -8.42 37.10
CA VAL A 299 -6.70 -7.82 35.94
C VAL A 299 -5.80 -8.81 35.17
N THR A 300 -5.30 -9.84 35.85
CA THR A 300 -4.51 -10.91 35.24
C THR A 300 -5.36 -11.99 34.58
N GLY A 301 -6.69 -11.89 34.66
CA GLY A 301 -7.63 -12.88 34.13
C GLY A 301 -7.95 -14.02 35.12
N PRO A 302 -8.56 -15.13 34.63
CA PRO A 302 -8.93 -15.36 33.24
C PRO A 302 -10.01 -14.37 32.75
N TRP A 303 -9.91 -13.98 31.48
CA TRP A 303 -10.85 -13.10 30.81
C TRP A 303 -11.87 -13.90 30.02
N SER A 304 -13.13 -13.49 30.06
CA SER A 304 -14.25 -14.15 29.39
C SER A 304 -15.12 -13.14 28.64
N ALA A 305 -15.61 -13.51 27.45
CA ALA A 305 -16.47 -12.66 26.66
C ALA A 305 -17.82 -12.42 27.33
N VAL A 306 -18.28 -11.17 27.29
CA VAL A 306 -19.61 -10.75 27.70
C VAL A 306 -20.28 -10.04 26.55
N ASN A 307 -21.55 -10.40 26.28
CA ASN A 307 -22.29 -9.96 25.09
C ASN A 307 -23.72 -9.52 25.41
N HIS A 308 -24.00 -9.19 26.68
CA HIS A 308 -25.31 -8.69 27.09
C HIS A 308 -25.48 -7.22 26.68
N LEU A 309 -25.93 -7.01 25.45
CA LEU A 309 -26.24 -5.67 24.92
C LEU A 309 -27.36 -5.01 25.73
N VAL A 310 -27.10 -3.79 26.19
CA VAL A 310 -28.07 -2.95 26.92
C VAL A 310 -28.67 -1.91 25.99
N SER A 311 -27.82 -1.21 25.23
CA SER A 311 -28.27 -0.20 24.27
C SER A 311 -27.24 0.03 23.17
N THR A 312 -27.75 0.52 22.04
CA THR A 312 -26.97 1.09 20.95
C THR A 312 -27.61 2.43 20.60
N THR A 313 -26.84 3.51 20.68
CA THR A 313 -27.29 4.88 20.37
C THR A 313 -26.56 5.39 19.15
N ASP A 314 -27.28 5.76 18.10
CA ASP A 314 -26.70 6.26 16.87
C ASP A 314 -26.14 7.68 17.06
N ASN A 315 -24.91 7.90 16.63
CA ASN A 315 -24.23 9.19 16.62
C ASN A 315 -23.87 9.63 15.17
N GLY A 316 -24.50 9.00 14.16
CA GLY A 316 -24.25 9.27 12.74
C GLY A 316 -23.28 8.25 12.13
N THR A 317 -22.00 8.59 12.04
CA THR A 317 -20.94 7.70 11.50
C THR A 317 -20.44 6.68 12.53
N THR A 318 -20.68 6.95 13.81
CA THR A 318 -20.40 6.06 14.94
C THR A 318 -21.68 5.76 15.72
N GLU A 319 -21.60 4.82 16.64
CA GLU A 319 -22.65 4.54 17.61
C GLU A 319 -22.05 4.27 18.99
N THR A 320 -22.77 4.66 20.04
CA THR A 320 -22.41 4.34 21.42
C THR A 320 -23.09 3.03 21.82
N VAL A 321 -22.29 2.07 22.26
CA VAL A 321 -22.72 0.73 22.66
C VAL A 321 -22.50 0.56 24.16
N VAL A 322 -23.47 -0.03 24.84
CA VAL A 322 -23.37 -0.42 26.24
C VAL A 322 -23.56 -1.93 26.35
N ILE A 323 -22.52 -2.63 26.80
CA ILE A 323 -22.55 -4.08 27.06
C ILE A 323 -22.31 -4.31 28.55
N ARG A 324 -23.24 -5.02 29.20
CA ARG A 324 -23.12 -5.35 30.62
C ARG A 324 -22.42 -6.69 30.85
N ASP A 325 -21.86 -6.82 32.05
CA ASP A 325 -21.38 -8.08 32.61
C ASP A 325 -22.56 -9.05 32.87
N SER A 326 -22.24 -10.35 32.94
CA SER A 326 -23.16 -11.40 33.38
C SER A 326 -23.32 -11.45 34.90
N VAL A 327 -22.33 -10.94 35.64
CA VAL A 327 -22.32 -10.91 37.12
C VAL A 327 -22.88 -9.59 37.63
N ALA A 328 -23.90 -9.68 38.50
CA ALA A 328 -24.48 -8.52 39.16
C ALA A 328 -23.48 -7.86 40.12
N VAL A 329 -23.62 -6.54 40.30
CA VAL A 329 -22.88 -5.81 41.32
C VAL A 329 -23.41 -6.24 42.69
N ALA A 330 -22.64 -7.06 43.40
CA ALA A 330 -22.98 -7.53 44.73
C ALA A 330 -21.74 -7.72 45.60
N GLY A 331 -21.77 -7.18 46.83
CA GLY A 331 -20.70 -7.35 47.82
C GLY A 331 -19.39 -6.64 47.46
N THR A 332 -18.25 -7.23 47.85
CA THR A 332 -16.90 -6.67 47.70
C THR A 332 -16.10 -7.29 46.55
N ALA A 333 -16.72 -8.14 45.72
CA ALA A 333 -16.03 -8.82 44.63
C ALA A 333 -15.65 -7.82 43.53
N GLN A 334 -14.34 -7.73 43.23
CA GLN A 334 -13.86 -6.90 42.13
C GLN A 334 -14.22 -7.53 40.78
N ARG A 335 -14.67 -6.68 39.86
CA ARG A 335 -14.91 -7.04 38.46
C ARG A 335 -14.22 -6.01 37.57
N PHE A 336 -13.53 -6.50 36.55
CA PHE A 336 -12.81 -5.71 35.57
C PHE A 336 -13.42 -5.96 34.20
N LEU A 337 -13.63 -4.89 33.44
CA LEU A 337 -14.07 -4.95 32.05
C LEU A 337 -12.99 -4.35 31.15
N ARG A 338 -12.84 -4.89 29.95
CA ARG A 338 -12.01 -4.29 28.89
C ARG A 338 -12.67 -4.47 27.54
N LEU A 339 -12.40 -3.55 26.62
CA LEU A 339 -12.71 -3.71 25.21
C LEU A 339 -11.47 -4.28 24.51
N GLN A 340 -11.65 -5.38 23.78
CA GLN A 340 -10.68 -5.88 22.83
C GLN A 340 -11.12 -5.49 21.42
N VAL A 341 -10.22 -4.81 20.72
CA VAL A 341 -10.37 -4.44 19.31
C VAL A 341 -9.38 -5.24 18.51
N GLN A 342 -9.86 -5.93 17.47
CA GLN A 342 -9.02 -6.68 16.55
C GLN A 342 -9.33 -6.27 15.11
N LEU A 343 -8.34 -5.74 14.40
CA LEU A 343 -8.43 -5.56 12.95
C LEU A 343 -8.47 -6.92 12.25
N VAL A 344 -9.38 -7.06 11.29
CA VAL A 344 -9.58 -8.28 10.50
C VAL A 344 -8.93 -8.09 9.12
N GLY A 345 -8.10 -9.03 8.73
CA GLY A 345 -7.40 -9.03 7.45
C GLY A 345 -5.88 -8.95 7.58
N PRO A 346 -5.15 -8.93 6.45
CA PRO A 346 -3.69 -9.02 6.43
C PRO A 346 -3.02 -7.83 7.14
N PRO A 347 -1.88 -8.06 7.81
CA PRO A 347 -1.21 -7.09 8.69
C PRO A 347 -0.42 -6.00 7.95
N ASN A 348 -0.40 -6.01 6.62
CA ASN A 348 0.43 -5.13 5.83
C ASN A 348 -0.27 -3.79 5.59
N TYR A 349 0.18 -2.75 6.31
CA TYR A 349 -0.33 -1.39 6.19
C TYR A 349 0.82 -0.44 5.86
N GLY A 350 0.70 0.32 4.76
CA GLY A 350 1.67 1.36 4.40
C GLY A 350 2.90 0.92 3.61
N CYS A 351 3.53 1.87 2.91
CA CYS A 351 4.76 1.70 2.12
C CYS A 351 5.93 2.53 2.66
N GLY A 352 5.92 2.87 3.94
CA GLY A 352 6.98 3.66 4.55
C GLY A 352 8.34 3.00 4.32
N CYS A 353 9.31 3.77 3.83
CA CYS A 353 10.68 3.29 3.69
C CYS A 353 11.30 3.02 5.07
N PHE A 354 12.10 1.96 5.18
CA PHE A 354 12.97 1.68 6.33
C PHE A 354 14.20 2.58 6.34
#